data_AF-A0A7H4M687-F1
#
_entry.id   AF-A0A7H4M687-F1
#
_cell.length_a   1.000
_cell.length_b   1.000
_cell.length_c   1.000
_cell.angle_alpha   90.00
_cell.angle_beta   90.00
_cell.angle_gamma   90.00
#
_symmetry.space_group_name_H-M   'P 1'
#
loop_
_entity.id
_entity.type
_entity.pdbx_description
1 polymer ?
#
loop_
_entity_poly.entity_id
_entity_poly.type
_entity_poly.pdbx_seq_one_letter_code
_entity_poly.pdbx_strand_id
1 'polypeptide(L)'
;MCSHVDHSEHSVKAIVTEQGIADLRGLSPLQRARAIIDNCAHPLYRDYLHRYLESAPGGHIHHDLAHAFDLHRNLLEHGSMLG
;
A
#
# COMPACT_ATOMS: atom_id res chain seq x y z
N MET A 1 -0.41 -2.98 -5.46
CA MET A 1 0.69 -3.75 -6.06
C MET A 1 1.61 -4.27 -4.97
N CYS A 2 2.20 -5.44 -5.22
CA CYS A 2 3.31 -6.03 -4.48
C CYS A 2 4.40 -6.40 -5.50
N SER A 3 5.66 -6.58 -5.08
CA SER A 3 6.76 -7.03 -5.97
C SER A 3 6.52 -8.43 -6.56
N HIS A 4 5.76 -9.26 -5.86
CA HIS A 4 5.16 -10.50 -6.34
C HIS A 4 3.75 -10.63 -5.78
N VAL A 5 2.81 -11.19 -6.53
CA VAL A 5 1.39 -11.31 -6.12
C VAL A 5 0.95 -12.76 -6.15
N ASP A 6 0.85 -13.36 -4.96
CA ASP A 6 0.27 -14.70 -4.80
C ASP A 6 -1.26 -14.66 -4.62
N HIS A 7 -1.77 -13.61 -3.97
CA HIS A 7 -3.18 -13.44 -3.62
C HIS A 7 -3.69 -12.08 -4.11
N SER A 8 -4.74 -12.07 -4.92
CA SER A 8 -5.36 -10.83 -5.39
C SER A 8 -6.25 -10.19 -4.33
N GLU A 9 -6.67 -8.95 -4.59
CA GLU A 9 -7.64 -8.21 -3.77
C GLU A 9 -8.98 -8.93 -3.64
N HIS A 10 -9.32 -9.79 -4.61
CA HIS A 10 -10.54 -10.59 -4.59
C HIS A 10 -10.46 -11.76 -3.60
N SER A 11 -9.27 -12.13 -3.12
CA SER A 11 -9.08 -13.23 -2.17
C SER A 11 -8.86 -12.71 -0.74
N VAL A 12 -8.13 -11.61 -0.56
CA VAL A 12 -7.80 -11.07 0.77
C VAL A 12 -8.95 -10.23 1.32
N LYS A 13 -9.46 -10.58 2.51
CA LYS A 13 -10.62 -9.93 3.16
C LYS A 13 -10.28 -9.11 4.38
N ALA A 14 -9.19 -9.41 5.07
CA ALA A 14 -8.72 -8.64 6.21
C ALA A 14 -7.19 -8.70 6.29
N ILE A 15 -6.60 -7.65 6.86
CA ILE A 15 -5.17 -7.55 7.17
C ILE A 15 -5.05 -7.13 8.64
N VAL A 16 -4.11 -7.72 9.37
CA VAL A 16 -3.87 -7.44 10.79
C VAL A 16 -2.38 -7.24 11.02
N THR A 17 -2.02 -6.18 11.74
CA THR A 17 -0.67 -5.88 12.22
C THR A 17 -0.75 -5.45 13.69
N GLU A 18 0.39 -5.11 14.30
CA GLU A 18 0.42 -4.51 15.65
C GLU A 18 -0.22 -3.12 15.72
N GLN A 19 -0.39 -2.45 14.57
CA GLN A 19 -1.03 -1.13 14.49
C GLN A 19 -2.56 -1.21 14.50
N GLY A 20 -3.14 -2.37 14.14
CA GLY A 20 -4.58 -2.56 14.07
C GLY A 20 -5.03 -3.56 12.99
N ILE A 21 -6.33 -3.48 12.66
CA ILE A 21 -7.01 -4.36 11.70
C ILE A 21 -7.68 -3.54 10.60
N ALA A 22 -7.49 -3.95 9.35
CA ALA A 22 -8.22 -3.45 8.20
C ALA A 22 -9.17 -4.53 7.67
N ASP A 23 -10.49 -4.33 7.84
CA ASP A 23 -11.53 -5.12 7.18
C ASP A 23 -11.78 -4.57 5.77
N LEU A 24 -11.63 -5.41 4.76
CA LEU A 24 -11.62 -5.02 3.36
C LEU A 24 -12.86 -5.48 2.60
N ARG A 25 -13.83 -6.08 3.28
CA ARG A 25 -15.08 -6.57 2.67
C ARG A 25 -15.94 -5.39 2.22
N GLY A 26 -16.47 -5.47 1.00
CA GLY A 26 -17.34 -4.43 0.43
C GLY A 26 -16.65 -3.12 0.05
N LEU A 27 -15.33 -3.01 0.21
CA LEU A 27 -14.57 -1.81 -0.10
C LEU A 27 -14.05 -1.82 -1.55
N SER A 28 -14.16 -0.67 -2.23
CA SER A 28 -13.47 -0.41 -3.51
C SER A 28 -11.94 -0.37 -3.34
N PRO A 29 -11.13 -0.49 -4.41
CA PRO A 29 -9.66 -0.47 -4.28
C PRO A 29 -9.10 0.75 -3.53
N LEU A 30 -9.64 1.95 -3.79
CA LEU A 30 -9.20 3.16 -3.09
C LEU A 30 -9.57 3.14 -1.60
N GLN A 31 -10.78 2.69 -1.26
CA GLN A 31 -11.20 2.53 0.13
C GLN A 31 -10.36 1.47 0.86
N ARG A 32 -10.01 0.36 0.18
CA ARG A 32 -9.11 -0.67 0.71
C ARG A 32 -7.73 -0.10 0.98
N ALA A 33 -7.15 0.66 0.04
CA ALA A 33 -5.85 1.28 0.21
C ALA A 33 -5.82 2.19 1.44
N ARG A 34 -6.81 3.09 1.59
CA ARG A 34 -6.94 3.96 2.77
C ARG A 34 -7.08 3.16 4.06
N ALA A 35 -7.99 2.18 4.10
CA ALA A 35 -8.18 1.34 5.29
C ALA A 35 -6.91 0.60 5.71
N ILE A 36 -6.12 0.10 4.76
CA ILE A 36 -4.84 -0.57 5.05
C ILE A 36 -3.82 0.43 5.59
N ILE A 37 -3.68 1.60 4.97
CA ILE A 37 -2.71 2.62 5.40
C ILE A 37 -3.05 3.12 6.81
N ASP A 38 -4.31 3.48 7.04
CA ASP A 38 -4.76 4.10 8.29
C ASP A 38 -4.68 3.13 9.49
N ASN A 39 -5.01 1.85 9.26
CA ASN A 39 -5.17 0.87 10.36
C ASN A 39 -4.02 -0.12 10.49
N CYS A 40 -3.23 -0.37 9.44
CA CYS A 40 -2.23 -1.44 9.46
C CYS A 40 -0.80 -0.97 9.17
N ALA A 41 -0.59 0.11 8.42
CA ALA A 41 0.76 0.58 8.10
C ALA A 41 1.44 1.16 9.35
N HIS A 42 2.73 0.87 9.51
CA HIS A 42 3.55 1.44 10.57
C HIS A 42 3.64 2.98 10.43
N PRO A 43 3.60 3.76 11.53
CA PRO A 43 3.55 5.23 11.48
C PRO A 43 4.61 5.88 10.59
N LEU A 44 5.84 5.36 10.59
CA LEU A 44 6.94 5.85 9.71
C LEU A 44 6.61 5.83 8.21
N TYR A 45 5.71 4.95 7.77
CA TYR A 45 5.40 4.73 6.35
C TYR A 45 4.07 5.35 5.92
N ARG A 46 3.17 5.72 6.84
CA ARG A 46 1.82 6.20 6.50
C ARG A 46 1.86 7.42 5.58
N ASP A 47 2.66 8.41 5.94
CA ASP A 47 2.79 9.64 5.16
C ASP A 47 3.37 9.41 3.76
N TYR A 48 4.27 8.43 3.60
CA TYR A 48 4.76 8.03 2.28
C TYR A 48 3.64 7.39 1.45
N LEU A 49 2.89 6.45 2.04
CA LEU A 49 1.85 5.70 1.35
C LEU A 49 0.65 6.58 0.95
N HIS A 50 0.26 7.53 1.79
CA HIS A 50 -0.79 8.51 1.45
C HIS A 50 -0.35 9.39 0.28
N ARG A 51 0.88 9.94 0.33
CA ARG A 51 1.41 10.76 -0.77
C ARG A 51 1.46 10.00 -2.08
N TYR A 52 1.89 8.74 -2.07
CA TYR A 52 1.86 7.89 -3.26
C TYR A 52 0.43 7.72 -3.81
N LEU A 53 -0.55 7.48 -2.93
CA LEU A 53 -1.95 7.29 -3.34
C LEU A 53 -2.58 8.58 -3.91
N GLU A 54 -2.19 9.73 -3.38
CA GLU A 54 -2.63 11.06 -3.82
C GLU A 54 -1.98 11.49 -5.13
N SER A 55 -0.70 11.17 -5.33
CA SER A 55 0.04 11.53 -6.54
C SER A 55 -0.21 10.58 -7.71
N ALA A 56 -0.59 9.33 -7.43
CA ALA A 56 -0.81 8.33 -8.46
C ALA A 56 -1.97 8.72 -9.40
N PRO A 57 -1.83 8.49 -10.72
CA PRO A 57 -2.91 8.70 -11.67
C PRO A 57 -4.22 8.03 -11.24
N GLY A 58 -5.33 8.74 -11.43
CA GLY A 58 -6.66 8.26 -11.04
C GLY A 58 -7.17 7.11 -11.90
N GLY A 59 -8.27 6.51 -11.48
CA GLY A 59 -8.91 5.37 -12.16
C GLY A 59 -9.57 4.44 -11.15
N HIS A 60 -9.84 3.20 -11.56
CA HIS A 60 -10.36 2.19 -10.62
C HIS A 60 -9.31 1.83 -9.54
N ILE A 61 -8.04 1.73 -9.94
CA ILE A 61 -6.90 1.46 -9.08
C ILE A 61 -5.85 2.54 -9.33
N HIS A 62 -5.41 3.21 -8.27
CA HIS A 62 -4.44 4.29 -8.35
C HIS A 62 -3.02 3.70 -8.32
N HIS A 63 -2.35 3.73 -9.48
CA HIS A 63 -0.98 3.26 -9.63
C HIS A 63 -0.14 4.20 -10.47
N ASP A 64 1.05 4.52 -9.97
CA ASP A 64 2.11 5.18 -10.71
C ASP A 64 3.21 4.16 -11.01
N LEU A 65 3.22 3.64 -12.24
CA LEU A 65 4.16 2.58 -12.63
C LEU A 65 5.62 3.03 -12.63
N ALA A 66 5.90 4.34 -12.72
CA ALA A 66 7.26 4.84 -12.63
C ALA A 66 7.81 4.75 -11.19
N HIS A 67 6.93 4.80 -10.20
CA HIS A 67 7.27 4.90 -8.77
C HIS A 67 6.79 3.71 -7.92
N ALA A 68 6.04 2.77 -8.50
CA ALA A 68 5.37 1.69 -7.76
C ALA A 68 6.31 0.76 -6.98
N PHE A 69 7.60 0.74 -7.32
CA PHE A 69 8.62 -0.10 -6.67
C PHE A 69 9.72 0.68 -5.96
N ASP A 70 9.56 1.99 -5.74
CA ASP A 70 10.61 2.83 -5.13
C ASP A 70 11.02 2.36 -3.74
N LEU A 71 10.09 1.92 -2.88
CA LEU A 71 10.46 1.36 -1.56
C LEU A 71 11.38 0.14 -1.66
N HIS A 72 11.16 -0.74 -2.65
CA HIS A 72 11.99 -1.93 -2.85
C HIS A 72 13.35 -1.55 -3.45
N ARG A 73 13.37 -0.61 -4.40
CA ARG A 73 14.60 -0.06 -4.97
C ARG A 73 15.46 0.61 -3.91
N ASN A 74 14.87 1.43 -3.05
CA ASN A 74 15.56 2.09 -1.95
C ASN A 74 16.21 1.09 -1.00
N LEU A 75 15.50 0.00 -0.66
CA LEU A 75 16.06 -1.06 0.17
C LEU A 75 17.29 -1.72 -0.49
N LEU A 76 17.25 -1.97 -1.80
CA LEU A 76 18.37 -2.56 -2.53
C LEU A 76 19.56 -1.61 -2.65
N GLU A 77 19.31 -0.33 -2.89
CA GLU A 77 20.34 0.69 -3.15
C GLU A 77 20.97 1.23 -1.83
N HIS A 78 20.16 1.40 -0.77
CA HIS A 78 20.54 2.13 0.44
C HIS A 78 20.44 1.29 1.72
N GLY A 79 19.87 0.08 1.66
CA GLY A 79 19.63 -0.77 2.85
C GLY A 79 18.44 -0.33 3.70
N SER A 80 17.67 0.68 3.27
CA SER A 80 16.49 1.22 3.94
C SER A 80 15.42 1.61 2.91
N MET A 81 14.15 1.40 3.24
CA MET A 81 13.04 1.71 2.33
C MET A 81 12.73 3.22 2.22
N LEU A 82 12.99 4.00 3.27
CA LEU A 82 12.70 5.44 3.32
C LEU A 82 13.93 6.32 3.01
N GLY A 83 15.07 5.70 2.67
CA GLY A 83 16.39 6.32 2.66
C GLY A 83 17.26 5.81 3.80
#